data_AF-A0A928UMA3-F1
#
_entry.id   AF-A0A928UMA3-F1
#
_cell.length_a   1.000
_cell.length_b   1.000
_cell.length_c   1.000
_cell.angle_alpha   90.00
_cell.angle_beta   90.00
_cell.angle_gamma   90.00
#
_symmetry.space_group_name_H-M   'P 1'
#
loop_
_entity.id
_entity.type
_entity.pdbx_description
1 polymer ?
#
loop_
_entity_poly.entity_id
_entity_poly.type
_entity_poly.pdbx_seq_one_letter_code
_entity_poly.pdbx_strand_id
1 'polypeptide(L)' 'EGQVVLDPFLGSGSTAIAAIQSGRNYIGIEKEKENFDICQKRIDECEKIVKLL' A
#
# COMPACT_ATOMS: atom_id res chain seq x y z
N GLU A 1 7.13 10.52 -11.35
CA GLU A 1 6.81 10.71 -9.92
C GLU A 1 5.50 11.47 -9.77
N GLY A 2 4.86 11.39 -8.60
CA GLY A 2 3.68 12.20 -8.25
C GLY A 2 2.32 11.72 -8.77
N GLN A 3 2.27 10.59 -9.50
CA GLN A 3 1.01 9.97 -9.90
C GLN A 3 0.35 9.21 -8.73
N VAL A 4 -0.96 9.04 -8.81
CA VAL A 4 -1.76 8.25 -7.86
C VAL A 4 -2.13 6.93 -8.50
N VAL A 5 -1.83 5.82 -7.82
CA VAL A 5 -2.28 4.47 -8.20
C VAL A 5 -3.56 4.14 -7.45
N LEU A 6 -4.62 3.76 -8.16
CA LEU A 6 -5.86 3.28 -7.57
C LEU A 6 -5.91 1.75 -7.65
N ASP A 7 -6.17 1.09 -6.53
CA ASP A 7 -6.47 -0.33 -6.45
C ASP A 7 -7.79 -0.57 -5.68
N PRO A 8 -8.90 -0.88 -6.36
CA PRO A 8 -10.18 -1.12 -5.71
C PRO A 8 -10.29 -2.52 -5.06
N PHE A 9 -9.30 -3.40 -5.27
CA PHE A 9 -9.24 -4.76 -4.72
C PHE A 9 -7.88 -5.01 -4.10
N LEU A 10 -7.52 -4.18 -3.13
CA LEU A 10 -6.18 -4.07 -2.57
C LEU A 10 -5.64 -5.42 -2.06
N GLY A 11 -6.52 -6.28 -1.55
CA GLY A 11 -6.20 -7.65 -1.18
C GLY A 11 -5.03 -7.70 -0.23
N SER A 12 -3.90 -8.23 -0.71
CA SER A 12 -2.70 -8.38 0.11
C SER A 12 -1.90 -7.06 0.29
N GLY A 13 -2.17 -6.02 -0.49
CA GLY A 13 -1.49 -4.72 -0.42
C GLY A 13 -0.27 -4.57 -1.37
N SER A 14 -0.04 -5.52 -2.28
CA SER A 14 1.12 -5.50 -3.19
C SER A 14 1.18 -4.26 -4.07
N THR A 15 0.03 -3.77 -4.55
CA THR A 15 -0.05 -2.56 -5.38
C THR A 15 0.38 -1.31 -4.61
N ALA A 16 -0.03 -1.18 -3.34
CA ALA A 16 0.39 -0.08 -2.47
C ALA A 16 1.89 -0.14 -2.18
N ILE A 17 2.44 -1.33 -1.89
CA ILE A 17 3.88 -1.53 -1.66
C ILE A 17 4.70 -1.10 -2.89
N ALA A 18 4.28 -1.52 -4.09
CA ALA A 18 4.95 -1.12 -5.33
C ALA A 18 4.83 0.39 -5.59
N ALA A 19 3.71 1.01 -5.25
CA ALA A 19 3.55 2.47 -5.33
C ALA A 19 4.52 3.20 -4.39
N ILE A 20 4.60 2.77 -3.12
CA ILE A 20 5.53 3.33 -2.11
C ILE A 20 6.97 3.23 -2.61
N GLN A 21 7.41 2.06 -3.05
CA GLN A 21 8.78 1.82 -3.54
C GLN A 21 9.12 2.60 -4.82
N SER A 22 8.10 2.99 -5.60
CA SER A 22 8.27 3.77 -6.83
C SER A 22 8.09 5.27 -6.63
N GLY A 23 7.96 5.75 -5.39
CA GLY A 23 7.73 7.16 -5.08
C GLY A 23 6.39 7.68 -5.61
N ARG A 24 5.36 6.82 -5.63
CA ARG A 24 3.99 7.13 -6.08
C ARG A 24 3.04 7.13 -4.89
N ASN A 25 2.02 7.98 -4.98
CA ASN A 25 0.89 7.94 -4.06
C ASN A 25 -0.04 6.77 -4.44
N TYR A 26 -0.85 6.30 -3.49
CA TYR A 26 -1.83 5.25 -3.77
C TYR A 26 -3.15 5.49 -3.02
N ILE A 27 -4.22 4.91 -3.56
CA ILE A 27 -5.52 4.73 -2.91
C ILE A 27 -5.87 3.26 -3.05
N GLY A 28 -6.04 2.57 -1.93
CA GLY A 28 -6.37 1.15 -1.89
C GLY A 28 -7.69 0.93 -1.16
N ILE A 29 -8.55 0.07 -1.71
CA ILE A 29 -9.81 -0.33 -1.09
C ILE A 29 -9.76 -1.84 -0.85
N GLU A 30 -9.99 -2.25 0.40
CA GLU A 30 -10.20 -3.64 0.77
C GLU A 30 -11.51 -3.72 1.55
N LYS A 31 -12.39 -4.65 1.16
CA LYS A 31 -13.73 -4.78 1.72
C LYS A 31 -13.72 -5.62 3.00
N GLU A 32 -12.89 -6.66 3.02
CA GLU A 32 -12.86 -7.62 4.11
C GLU A 32 -11.91 -7.15 5.21
N LYS A 33 -12.46 -6.86 6.40
CA LYS A 33 -11.71 -6.23 7.50
C LYS A 33 -10.47 -7.01 7.92
N GLU A 34 -10.55 -8.33 7.95
CA GLU A 34 -9.43 -9.21 8.29
C GLU A 34 -8.28 -9.06 7.28
N ASN A 35 -8.60 -9.01 5.97
CA ASN A 35 -7.62 -8.78 4.91
C ASN A 35 -7.05 -7.36 5.00
N PHE A 36 -7.89 -6.37 5.29
CA PHE A 36 -7.47 -4.98 5.49
C PHE A 36 -6.43 -4.87 6.62
N ASP A 37 -6.66 -5.51 7.76
CA ASP A 37 -5.74 -5.44 8.90
C ASP A 37 -4.39 -6.09 8.60
N ILE A 38 -4.39 -7.18 7.81
CA ILE A 38 -3.16 -7.84 7.35
C ILE A 38 -2.43 -6.94 6.33
N CYS A 39 -3.14 -6.39 5.34
CA CYS A 39 -2.51 -5.57 4.30
C CYS A 39 -1.98 -4.25 4.87
N GLN A 40 -2.70 -3.62 5.82
CA GLN A 40 -2.28 -2.38 6.46
C GLN A 40 -0.97 -2.56 7.22
N LYS A 41 -0.80 -3.66 7.97
CA LYS A 41 0.47 -3.96 8.66
C LYS A 41 1.65 -4.05 7.69
N ARG A 42 1.47 -4.73 6.56
CA ARG A 42 2.51 -4.87 5.52
C ARG A 42 2.87 -3.53 4.88
N ILE A 43 1.87 -2.69 4.64
CA ILE A 43 2.05 -1.34 4.11
C ILE A 43 2.81 -0.46 5.10
N ASP A 44 2.43 -0.47 6.39
CA ASP A 44 3.09 0.31 7.44
C ASP A 44 4.56 -0.09 7.62
N GLU A 45 4.87 -1.38 7.53
CA GLU A 45 6.25 -1.89 7.54
C GLU A 45 7.05 -1.37 6.34
N CYS A 46 6.47 -1.40 5.14
CA CYS A 46 7.10 -0.87 3.93
C CYS A 46 7.35 0.64 4.03
N GLU A 47 6.39 1.42 4.51
CA GLU A 47 6.56 2.86 4.69
C GLU A 47 7.68 3.21 5.67
N LYS A 48 7.78 2.47 6.79
CA LYS A 48 8.86 2.67 7.76
C LYS A 48 10.22 2.42 7.13
N ILE A 49 10.36 1.35 6.34
CA ILE A 49 11.61 1.04 5.63
C ILE A 49 11.98 2.17 4.68
N VAL A 50 11.04 2.63 3.85
CA VAL A 50 11.33 3.68 2.86
C VAL A 50 11.64 5.03 3.53
N LYS A 51 11.01 5.36 4.67
CA LYS A 51 11.32 6.58 5.43
C LYS A 51 12.71 6.58 6.08
N LEU A 52 13.35 5.41 6.23
CA LEU A 52 14.70 5.26 6.76
C LEU A 52 15.79 5.34 5.68
N LEU A 53 15.40 5.35 4.41
CA LEU A 53 16.29 5.48 3.24
C LEU A 53 16.36 6.94 2.77
#